data_AF-A0A7V2QLZ3-F1
#
_entry.id   AF-A0A7V2QLZ3-F1
#
_cell.length_a   1.000
_cell.length_b   1.000
_cell.length_c   1.000
_cell.angle_alpha   90.00
_cell.angle_beta   90.00
_cell.angle_gamma   90.00
#
_symmetry.space_group_name_H-M   'P 1'
#
loop_
_entity.id
_entity.type
_entity.pdbx_description
1 polymer ?
#
loop_
_entity_poly.entity_id
_entity_poly.type
_entity_poly.pdbx_seq_one_letter_code
_entity_poly.pdbx_strand_id
1 'polypeptide(L)'
;MRKDGYYREAGRKVPRNLDNCRLLILGLMMLFCTLFYYFGELVDFLGWEALRWDFFYSVHDFHRLLFLAPIVYAGYFFGARAAIIITVISVNIFLPRALFISPFPDPLPRTVLFIIIAGVIGYLTGRESERRRYLEALVESLNKTIKDLLEKVNDK
;
A
#
# COMPACT_ATOMS: atom_id res chain seq x y z
N MET A 1 7.90 37.22 19.38
CA MET A 1 8.06 35.78 19.68
C MET A 1 7.37 34.96 18.59
N ARG A 2 8.14 34.29 17.73
CA ARG A 2 7.68 33.55 16.54
C ARG A 2 7.58 32.06 16.93
N LYS A 3 6.36 31.55 17.14
CA LYS A 3 6.08 30.17 17.62
C LYS A 3 6.09 29.11 16.50
N ASP A 4 6.39 29.54 15.28
CA ASP A 4 6.18 28.74 14.06
C ASP A 4 7.26 27.66 13.85
N GLY A 5 8.38 27.73 14.58
CA GLY A 5 9.48 26.78 14.47
C GLY A 5 9.26 25.45 15.20
N TYR A 6 8.47 25.43 16.28
CA TYR A 6 8.37 24.27 17.16
C TYR A 6 7.51 23.13 16.59
N TYR A 7 6.57 23.44 15.70
CA TYR A 7 5.70 22.44 15.07
C TYR A 7 6.35 21.68 13.91
N ARG A 8 7.46 22.19 13.37
CA ARG A 8 8.13 21.58 12.22
C ARG A 8 9.12 20.49 12.62
N GLU A 9 9.55 20.46 13.89
CA GLU A 9 10.52 19.48 14.40
C GLU A 9 9.90 18.26 15.10
N ALA A 10 8.60 18.29 15.39
CA ALA A 10 7.85 17.10 15.83
C ALA A 10 7.58 16.09 14.69
N GLY A 11 8.15 16.34 13.51
CA GLY A 11 8.25 15.36 12.44
C GLY A 11 9.26 14.28 12.85
N ARG A 12 8.74 13.21 13.47
CA ARG A 12 9.40 11.92 13.71
C ARG A 12 10.48 11.68 12.63
N LYS A 13 11.77 11.92 12.93
CA LYS A 13 12.88 11.51 12.05
C LYS A 13 12.94 9.99 12.12
N VAL A 14 12.07 9.34 11.35
CA VAL A 14 12.14 7.90 11.14
C VAL A 14 13.54 7.63 10.56
N PRO A 15 14.33 6.73 11.15
CA PRO A 15 15.67 6.45 10.64
C PRO A 15 15.54 6.00 9.19
N ARG A 16 16.28 6.63 8.27
CA ARG A 16 16.23 6.38 6.81
C ARG A 16 16.26 4.89 6.43
N ASN A 17 16.93 4.04 7.22
CA ASN A 17 16.98 2.60 7.00
C ASN A 17 15.62 1.89 7.16
N LEU A 18 14.75 2.37 8.04
CA LEU A 18 13.43 1.77 8.27
C LEU A 18 12.50 2.03 7.09
N ASP A 19 12.59 3.23 6.50
CA ASP A 19 11.81 3.59 5.30
C ASP A 19 12.32 2.81 4.08
N ASN A 20 13.64 2.63 3.95
CA ASN A 20 14.22 1.76 2.93
C ASN A 20 13.75 0.30 3.09
N CYS A 21 13.72 -0.24 4.31
CA CYS A 21 13.19 -1.59 4.56
C CYS A 21 11.71 -1.70 4.19
N ARG A 22 10.88 -0.70 4.52
CA ARG A 22 9.45 -0.69 4.16
C ARG A 22 9.25 -0.63 2.64
N LEU A 23 10.05 0.17 1.94
CA LEU A 23 10.02 0.24 0.48
C LEU A 23 10.48 -1.08 -0.14
N LEU A 24 11.50 -1.72 0.43
CA LEU A 24 12.01 -3.00 -0.02
C LEU A 24 10.97 -4.12 0.21
N ILE A 25 10.29 -4.13 1.36
CA ILE A 25 9.19 -5.05 1.65
C ILE A 25 8.04 -4.85 0.66
N LEU A 26 7.65 -3.60 0.40
CA LEU A 26 6.62 -3.29 -0.60
C LEU A 26 7.03 -3.79 -2.00
N GLY A 27 8.28 -3.56 -2.39
CA GLY A 27 8.83 -4.06 -3.65
C GLY A 27 8.82 -5.59 -3.73
N LEU A 28 9.22 -6.28 -2.66
CA LEU A 28 9.16 -7.74 -2.58
C LEU A 28 7.73 -8.27 -2.65
N MET A 29 6.77 -7.62 -1.97
CA MET A 29 5.35 -7.98 -2.05
C MET A 29 4.82 -7.83 -3.47
N MET A 30 5.13 -6.72 -4.13
CA MET A 30 4.75 -6.48 -5.54
C MET A 30 5.37 -7.54 -6.45
N LEU A 31 6.66 -7.84 -6.28
CA LEU A 31 7.38 -8.82 -7.10
C LEU A 31 6.86 -10.24 -6.88
N PHE A 32 6.52 -10.61 -5.66
CA PHE A 32 5.90 -11.89 -5.35
C PHE A 32 4.50 -11.99 -6.00
N CYS A 33 3.69 -10.93 -5.89
CA CYS A 33 2.36 -10.89 -6.49
C CYS A 33 2.42 -10.96 -8.02
N THR A 34 3.35 -10.26 -8.67
CA THR A 34 3.53 -10.32 -10.13
C THR A 34 4.03 -11.68 -10.59
N LEU A 35 5.02 -12.27 -9.90
CA LEU A 35 5.53 -13.59 -10.21
C LEU A 35 4.42 -14.64 -10.12
N PHE A 36 3.62 -14.57 -9.05
CA PHE A 36 2.49 -15.47 -8.84
C PHE A 36 1.39 -15.27 -9.89
N TYR A 37 1.10 -14.02 -10.29
CA TYR A 37 0.13 -13.70 -11.35
C TYR A 37 0.52 -14.26 -12.73
N TYR A 38 1.81 -14.21 -13.06
CA TYR A 38 2.36 -14.73 -14.31
C TYR A 38 2.76 -16.20 -14.23
N PHE A 39 2.64 -16.84 -13.07
CA PHE A 39 3.07 -18.23 -12.86
C PHE A 39 2.38 -19.21 -13.81
N GLY A 40 1.08 -19.02 -14.07
CA GLY A 40 0.35 -19.86 -15.03
C GLY A 40 0.95 -19.81 -16.44
N GLU A 41 1.34 -18.62 -16.90
CA GLU A 41 1.95 -18.42 -18.22
C GLU A 41 3.40 -18.93 -18.27
N LEU A 42 4.11 -18.87 -17.14
CA LEU A 42 5.44 -19.43 -16.95
C LEU A 42 5.43 -20.98 -17.02
N VAL A 43 4.39 -21.61 -16.46
CA VAL A 43 4.18 -23.06 -16.52
C VAL A 43 3.85 -23.52 -17.95
N ASP A 44 3.03 -22.75 -18.68
CA ASP A 44 2.76 -23.00 -20.10
C ASP A 44 4.02 -22.85 -20.97
N PHE A 45 4.83 -21.81 -20.74
CA PHE A 45 6.08 -21.60 -21.46
C PHE A 45 7.09 -22.74 -21.24
N LEU A 46 7.10 -23.35 -20.04
CA LEU A 46 7.97 -24.46 -19.70
C LEU A 46 7.43 -25.84 -20.14
N GLY A 47 6.22 -25.90 -20.70
CA GLY A 47 5.64 -27.14 -21.24
C GLY A 47 5.35 -28.22 -20.18
N TRP A 48 5.20 -27.82 -18.91
CA TRP A 48 4.94 -28.76 -17.81
C TRP A 48 3.45 -29.14 -17.73
N GLU A 49 3.04 -30.01 -18.65
CA GLU A 49 1.69 -30.60 -18.74
C GLU A 49 1.21 -31.20 -17.40
N ALA A 50 2.11 -31.77 -16.59
CA ALA A 50 1.79 -32.39 -15.30
C ALA A 50 1.42 -31.39 -14.19
N LEU A 51 1.84 -30.12 -14.33
CA LEU A 51 1.57 -29.04 -13.39
C LEU A 51 0.51 -28.06 -13.93
N ARG A 52 -0.19 -28.43 -15.01
CA ARG A 52 -1.31 -27.69 -15.58
C ARG A 52 -2.59 -28.00 -14.80
N TRP A 53 -2.62 -27.61 -13.54
CA TRP A 53 -3.82 -27.73 -12.71
C TRP A 53 -4.81 -26.61 -13.08
N ASP A 54 -6.06 -26.97 -13.37
CA ASP A 54 -7.17 -26.02 -13.67
C ASP A 54 -7.33 -24.91 -12.61
N PHE A 55 -6.85 -25.16 -11.39
CA PHE A 55 -6.81 -24.18 -10.31
C PHE A 55 -5.99 -22.93 -10.65
N PHE A 56 -4.90 -23.04 -11.41
CA PHE A 56 -4.07 -21.88 -11.78
C PHE A 56 -4.68 -21.05 -12.92
N TYR A 57 -5.56 -21.66 -13.74
CA TYR A 57 -6.20 -21.00 -14.88
C TYR A 57 -7.58 -20.42 -14.55
N SER A 58 -8.36 -21.09 -13.70
CA SER A 58 -9.72 -20.69 -13.33
C SER A 58 -9.76 -19.56 -12.28
N VAL A 59 -8.75 -19.47 -11.42
CA VAL A 59 -8.81 -18.62 -10.22
C VAL A 59 -8.22 -17.22 -10.45
N HIS A 60 -8.51 -16.61 -11.61
CA HIS A 60 -8.04 -15.26 -11.96
C HIS A 60 -8.42 -14.18 -10.92
N ASP A 61 -9.53 -14.39 -10.20
CA ASP A 61 -10.02 -13.47 -9.18
C ASP A 61 -9.23 -13.50 -7.87
N PHE A 62 -8.64 -14.64 -7.48
CA PHE A 62 -7.75 -14.69 -6.29
C PHE A 62 -6.42 -13.99 -6.55
N HIS A 63 -5.89 -14.08 -7.77
CA HIS A 63 -4.65 -13.40 -8.09
C HIS A 63 -4.82 -11.88 -8.00
N ARG A 64 -5.97 -11.34 -8.40
CA ARG A 64 -6.31 -9.93 -8.18
C ARG A 64 -6.44 -9.60 -6.70
N LEU A 65 -7.10 -10.46 -5.92
CA LEU A 65 -7.24 -10.27 -4.46
C LEU A 65 -5.87 -10.20 -3.75
N LEU A 66 -4.89 -10.96 -4.20
CA LEU A 66 -3.51 -10.91 -3.67
C LEU A 66 -2.87 -9.51 -3.79
N PHE A 67 -3.17 -8.77 -4.86
CA PHE A 67 -2.67 -7.40 -5.03
C PHE A 67 -3.32 -6.38 -4.10
N LEU A 68 -4.39 -6.74 -3.38
CA LEU A 68 -4.92 -5.89 -2.31
C LEU A 68 -3.90 -5.72 -1.18
N ALA A 69 -3.11 -6.75 -0.87
CA ALA A 69 -2.11 -6.72 0.20
C ALA A 69 -1.05 -5.60 0.01
N PRO A 70 -0.34 -5.50 -1.13
CA PRO A 70 0.60 -4.40 -1.35
C PRO A 70 -0.08 -3.02 -1.42
N ILE A 71 -1.32 -2.91 -1.91
CA ILE A 71 -2.08 -1.65 -1.94
C ILE A 71 -2.38 -1.15 -0.53
N VAL A 72 -2.89 -2.04 0.34
CA VAL A 72 -3.19 -1.73 1.74
C VAL A 72 -1.91 -1.41 2.50
N TYR A 73 -0.84 -2.18 2.28
CA TYR A 73 0.47 -1.93 2.90
C TYR A 73 1.02 -0.55 2.51
N ALA A 74 0.94 -0.21 1.22
CA ALA A 74 1.35 1.10 0.72
C ALA A 74 0.54 2.22 1.36
N GLY A 75 -0.78 2.06 1.45
CA GLY A 75 -1.65 3.01 2.14
C GLY A 75 -1.28 3.21 3.60
N TYR A 76 -1.12 2.11 4.33
CA TYR A 76 -0.86 2.15 5.77
C TYR A 76 0.49 2.80 6.13
N PHE A 77 1.55 2.50 5.38
CA PHE A 77 2.89 3.00 5.70
C PHE A 77 3.20 4.35 5.06
N PHE A 78 2.84 4.52 3.78
CA PHE A 78 3.22 5.66 2.95
C PHE A 78 2.07 6.65 2.70
N GLY A 79 0.87 6.37 3.22
CA GLY A 79 -0.29 7.25 3.15
C GLY A 79 -1.13 7.07 1.88
N ALA A 80 -2.19 7.86 1.79
CA ALA A 80 -3.22 7.70 0.76
C ALA A 80 -2.69 7.89 -0.68
N ARG A 81 -1.71 8.79 -0.87
CA ARG A 81 -1.10 9.04 -2.19
C ARG A 81 -0.37 7.80 -2.73
N ALA A 82 0.36 7.10 -1.87
CA ALA A 82 1.09 5.89 -2.25
C ALA A 82 0.14 4.73 -2.58
N ALA A 83 -0.96 4.57 -1.84
CA ALA A 83 -1.99 3.58 -2.16
C ALA A 83 -2.55 3.77 -3.58
N ILE A 84 -2.84 5.02 -3.97
CA ILE A 84 -3.34 5.32 -5.32
C ILE A 84 -2.29 4.97 -6.37
N ILE A 85 -1.03 5.36 -6.17
CA ILE A 85 0.07 5.06 -7.11
C ILE A 85 0.23 3.54 -7.29
N ILE A 86 0.27 2.78 -6.19
CA ILE A 86 0.41 1.31 -6.24
C ILE A 86 -0.82 0.64 -6.85
N THR A 87 -2.01 1.20 -6.65
CA THR A 87 -3.23 0.72 -7.32
C THR A 87 -3.09 0.90 -8.84
N VAL A 88 -2.65 2.07 -9.31
CA VAL A 88 -2.43 2.34 -10.74
C VAL A 88 -1.36 1.41 -11.33
N ILE A 89 -0.26 1.18 -10.61
CA ILE A 89 0.79 0.25 -11.06
C ILE A 89 0.24 -1.18 -11.17
N SER A 90 -0.52 -1.64 -10.18
CA SER A 90 -1.16 -2.96 -10.21
C SER A 90 -2.11 -3.12 -11.41
N VAL A 91 -2.87 -2.08 -11.76
CA VAL A 91 -3.71 -2.09 -12.96
C VAL A 91 -2.88 -2.21 -14.23
N ASN A 92 -1.79 -1.45 -14.33
CA ASN A 92 -0.89 -1.52 -15.48
C ASN A 92 -0.19 -2.89 -15.61
N ILE A 93 -0.06 -3.65 -14.52
CA ILE A 93 0.45 -5.03 -14.56
C ILE A 93 -0.61 -5.99 -15.15
N PHE A 94 -1.88 -5.78 -14.84
CA PHE A 94 -2.97 -6.62 -15.33
C PHE A 94 -3.41 -6.29 -16.77
N LEU A 95 -3.26 -5.03 -17.17
CA LEU A 95 -3.78 -4.50 -18.43
C LEU A 95 -3.18 -5.16 -19.69
N PRO A 96 -1.86 -5.43 -19.79
CA PRO A 96 -1.27 -6.08 -20.95
C PRO A 96 -1.88 -7.47 -21.19
N ARG A 97 -2.15 -8.22 -20.11
CA ARG A 97 -2.77 -9.54 -20.22
C ARG A 97 -4.21 -9.45 -20.73
N ALA A 98 -4.97 -8.46 -20.28
CA ALA A 98 -6.33 -8.21 -20.73
C ALA A 98 -6.41 -7.76 -22.20
N LEU A 99 -5.38 -7.05 -22.71
CA LEU A 99 -5.37 -6.51 -24.07
C LEU A 99 -4.74 -7.47 -25.10
N PHE A 100 -3.71 -8.24 -24.73
CA PHE A 100 -2.94 -9.05 -25.69
C PHE A 100 -3.26 -10.55 -25.68
N ILE A 101 -3.85 -11.10 -24.60
CA ILE A 101 -3.94 -12.55 -24.38
C ILE A 101 -5.38 -13.11 -24.33
N SER A 102 -6.43 -12.29 -24.21
CA SER A 102 -7.82 -12.79 -24.12
C SER A 102 -8.80 -12.18 -25.14
N PRO A 103 -9.50 -13.00 -25.96
CA PRO A 103 -10.55 -12.58 -26.88
C PRO A 103 -11.96 -12.60 -26.23
N PHE A 104 -12.09 -12.38 -24.92
CA PHE A 104 -13.39 -12.34 -24.22
C PHE A 104 -13.73 -10.95 -23.66
N PRO A 105 -14.95 -10.42 -23.88
CA PRO A 105 -15.37 -9.07 -23.46
C PRO A 105 -15.76 -8.96 -21.97
N ASP A 106 -15.83 -10.07 -21.23
CA ASP A 106 -16.39 -10.15 -19.87
C ASP A 106 -15.46 -9.86 -18.65
N PRO A 107 -14.12 -9.70 -18.73
CA PRO A 107 -13.29 -9.48 -17.54
C PRO A 107 -13.14 -8.01 -17.12
N LEU A 108 -13.63 -7.06 -17.93
CA LEU A 108 -13.54 -5.62 -17.64
C LEU A 108 -14.33 -5.18 -16.38
N PRO A 109 -15.60 -5.58 -16.18
CA PRO A 109 -16.38 -5.13 -15.03
C PRO A 109 -15.77 -5.57 -13.70
N ARG A 110 -15.26 -6.80 -13.63
CA ARG A 110 -14.58 -7.34 -12.45
C ARG A 110 -13.30 -6.58 -12.12
N THR A 111 -12.52 -6.23 -13.15
CA THR A 111 -11.28 -5.46 -12.98
C THR A 111 -11.59 -4.05 -12.50
N VAL A 112 -12.58 -3.38 -13.10
CA VAL A 112 -13.02 -2.05 -12.67
C VAL A 112 -13.55 -2.07 -11.23
N LEU A 113 -14.37 -3.06 -10.88
CA LEU A 113 -14.89 -3.21 -9.52
C LEU A 113 -13.76 -3.42 -8.51
N PHE A 114 -12.79 -4.27 -8.83
CA PHE A 114 -11.61 -4.47 -8.00
C PHE A 114 -10.82 -3.18 -7.81
N ILE A 115 -10.59 -2.40 -8.87
CA ILE A 115 -9.88 -1.11 -8.80
C ILE A 115 -10.58 -0.14 -7.87
N ILE A 116 -11.91 -0.03 -8.00
CA ILE A 116 -12.70 0.85 -7.13
C ILE A 116 -12.60 0.39 -5.68
N ILE A 117 -12.81 -0.89 -5.41
CA ILE A 117 -12.76 -1.44 -4.04
C ILE A 117 -11.36 -1.29 -3.44
N ALA A 118 -10.32 -1.77 -4.13
CA ALA A 118 -8.94 -1.72 -3.65
C ALA A 118 -8.44 -0.29 -3.49
N GLY A 119 -8.78 0.59 -4.44
CA GLY A 119 -8.46 2.02 -4.36
C GLY A 119 -9.13 2.70 -3.17
N VAL A 120 -10.42 2.43 -2.94
CA VAL A 120 -11.16 2.97 -1.78
C VAL A 120 -10.59 2.45 -0.46
N ILE A 121 -10.33 1.13 -0.34
CA ILE A 121 -9.75 0.54 0.86
C ILE A 121 -8.35 1.11 1.12
N GLY A 122 -7.50 1.17 0.09
CA GLY A 122 -6.15 1.72 0.19
C GLY A 122 -6.15 3.19 0.58
N TYR A 123 -7.03 3.98 -0.03
CA TYR A 123 -7.20 5.40 0.28
C TYR A 123 -7.70 5.62 1.72
N LEU A 124 -8.74 4.90 2.14
CA LEU A 124 -9.28 4.98 3.50
C LEU A 124 -8.25 4.56 4.54
N THR A 125 -7.52 3.46 4.29
CA THR A 125 -6.44 3.00 5.17
C THR A 125 -5.35 4.05 5.29
N GLY A 126 -4.95 4.65 4.16
CA GLY A 126 -3.97 5.73 4.14
C GLY A 126 -4.43 6.93 4.96
N ARG A 127 -5.66 7.39 4.74
CA ARG A 127 -6.22 8.53 5.46
C ARG A 127 -6.37 8.27 6.95
N GLU A 128 -6.81 7.08 7.34
CA GLU A 128 -6.96 6.69 8.74
C GLU A 128 -5.59 6.60 9.43
N SER A 129 -4.57 6.07 8.74
CA SER A 129 -3.21 6.03 9.25
C SER A 129 -2.62 7.44 9.45
N GLU A 130 -2.86 8.35 8.51
CA GLU A 130 -2.44 9.76 8.61
C GLU A 130 -3.15 10.46 9.77
N ARG A 131 -4.46 10.23 9.91
CA ARG A 131 -5.26 10.79 10.99
C ARG A 131 -4.77 10.33 12.36
N ARG A 132 -4.48 9.04 12.52
CA ARG A 132 -3.91 8.48 13.77
C ARG A 132 -2.57 9.12 14.13
N ARG A 133 -1.67 9.23 13.15
CA ARG A 133 -0.36 9.89 13.33
C ARG A 133 -0.51 11.36 13.72
N TYR A 134 -1.49 12.06 13.16
CA TYR A 134 -1.79 13.45 13.53
C TYR A 134 -2.31 13.56 14.98
N LEU A 135 -3.22 12.69 15.40
CA LEU A 135 -3.71 12.68 16.79
C LEU A 135 -2.59 12.37 17.78
N GLU A 136 -1.73 11.38 17.49
CA GLU A 136 -0.57 11.06 18.32
C GLU A 136 0.38 12.27 18.48
N ALA A 137 0.67 12.97 17.37
CA ALA A 137 1.50 14.16 17.39
C ALA A 137 0.86 15.28 18.22
N LEU A 138 -0.46 15.43 18.16
CA LEU A 138 -1.19 16.43 18.94
C LEU A 138 -1.16 16.12 20.44
N VAL A 139 -1.43 14.87 20.82
CA VAL A 139 -1.34 14.40 22.22
C VAL A 139 0.07 14.61 22.76
N GLU A 140 1.09 14.29 21.97
CA GLU A 140 2.47 14.47 22.42
C GLU A 140 2.88 15.95 22.53
N SER A 141 2.40 16.80 21.62
CA SER A 141 2.61 18.25 21.71
C SER A 141 1.94 18.85 22.96
N LEU A 142 0.75 18.35 23.32
CA LEU A 142 0.02 18.77 24.51
C LEU A 142 0.76 18.35 25.78
N ASN A 143 1.19 17.09 25.86
CA ASN A 143 1.94 16.57 27.00
C ASN A 143 3.26 17.35 27.22
N LYS A 144 3.98 17.69 26.14
CA LYS A 144 5.18 18.52 26.22
C LYS A 144 4.88 19.92 26.75
N THR A 145 3.80 20.53 26.28
CA THR A 145 3.36 21.87 26.74
C THR A 145 3.00 21.86 28.22
N ILE A 146 2.26 20.86 28.69
CA ILE A 146 1.91 20.72 30.12
C ILE A 146 3.17 20.55 30.96
N LYS A 147 4.11 19.70 30.52
CA LYS A 147 5.37 19.46 31.23
C LYS A 147 6.22 20.74 31.34
N ASP A 148 6.36 21.49 30.25
CA ASP A 148 7.09 22.76 30.23
C ASP A 148 6.45 23.82 31.16
N LEU A 149 5.11 23.86 31.25
CA LEU A 149 4.43 24.76 32.18
C LEU A 149 4.66 24.36 33.65
N LEU A 150 4.65 23.07 33.97
CA LEU A 150 4.92 22.58 35.33
C LEU A 150 6.35 22.90 35.77
N GLU A 151 7.32 22.72 34.88
CA GLU A 151 8.73 23.02 35.16
C GLU A 151 8.94 24.52 35.47
N LYS A 152 8.29 25.41 34.70
CA LYS A 152 8.34 26.86 34.94
C LYS A 152 7.68 27.32 36.24
N VAL A 153 6.68 26.60 36.73
CA VAL A 153 6.02 26.92 38.01
C VAL A 153 6.85 26.42 39.19
N ASN A 154 7.54 25.29 39.04
CA ASN A 154 8.37 24.71 40.09
C ASN A 154 9.72 25.42 40.28
N ASP A 155 10.17 26.20 39.30
CA ASP A 155 11.42 27.00 39.34
C ASP A 155 11.22 28.42 39.91
N LYS A 156 10.04 28.70 40.46
CA LYS A 156 9.69 29.95 41.15
C LYS A 156 9.37 29.70 42.62
#